data_AF-A0A139CX31-F1
#
_entry.id   AF-A0A139CX31-F1
#
_cell.length_a   1.000
_cell.length_b   1.000
_cell.length_c   1.000
_cell.angle_alpha   90.00
_cell.angle_beta   90.00
_cell.angle_gamma   90.00
#
_symmetry.space_group_name_H-M   'P 1'
#
loop_
_entity.id
_entity.type
_entity.pdbx_description
1 polymer ?
#
loop_
_entity_poly.entity_id
_entity_poly.type
_entity_poly.pdbx_seq_one_letter_code
_entity_poly.pdbx_strand_id
1 'polypeptide(L)'
;MALGHASINTKGVNGAWKALVERFGSETAVLLEADIPQLDFVDPRIVRSIEAFRNEDVILHPGGGGKYGWIELPDNLKTNTKSSSRKADPDDPTPEEKNQKSLFDF
;
A
#
# COMPACT_ATOMS: atom_id res chain seq x y z
N MET A 1 -4.90 -4.62 3.10
CA MET A 1 -3.48 -4.20 3.29
C MET A 1 -3.20 -3.02 2.37
N ALA A 2 -2.86 -1.84 2.92
CA ALA A 2 -2.78 -0.59 2.16
C ALA A 2 -1.45 -0.36 1.41
N LEU A 3 -0.35 -1.02 1.80
CA LEU A 3 0.98 -0.87 1.18
C LEU A 3 1.72 -2.19 0.92
N GLY A 4 1.04 -3.34 0.96
CA GLY A 4 1.68 -4.66 0.75
C GLY A 4 2.52 -5.17 1.92
N HIS A 5 2.49 -4.52 3.08
CA HIS A 5 3.14 -4.97 4.29
C HIS A 5 2.14 -5.61 5.27
N ALA A 6 2.59 -6.68 5.94
CA ALA A 6 1.80 -7.41 6.93
C ALA A 6 1.65 -6.69 8.29
N SER A 7 2.37 -5.57 8.50
CA SER A 7 2.37 -4.83 9.77
C SER A 7 2.12 -3.34 9.56
N ILE A 8 1.28 -2.78 10.44
CA ILE A 8 0.89 -1.36 10.45
C ILE A 8 2.08 -0.48 10.89
N ASN A 9 3.04 -1.03 11.65
CA ASN A 9 4.21 -0.31 12.18
C ASN A 9 5.41 -0.28 11.21
N THR A 10 5.17 -0.48 9.91
CA THR A 10 6.27 -0.50 8.94
C THR A 10 6.74 0.92 8.64
N LYS A 11 8.05 1.08 8.40
CA LYS A 11 8.65 2.38 8.11
C LYS A 11 7.96 3.11 6.96
N GLY A 12 7.48 2.37 5.96
CA GLY A 12 6.72 2.93 4.83
C GLY A 12 5.38 3.55 5.24
N VAL A 13 4.60 2.86 6.07
CA VAL A 13 3.31 3.38 6.58
C VAL A 13 3.54 4.64 7.43
N ASN A 14 4.50 4.57 8.36
CA ASN A 14 4.80 5.70 9.25
C ASN A 14 5.34 6.91 8.48
N GLY A 15 6.19 6.67 7.46
CA GLY A 15 6.69 7.73 6.59
C GLY A 15 5.60 8.45 5.80
N ALA A 16 4.67 7.70 5.19
CA ALA A 16 3.54 8.28 4.47
C ALA A 16 2.62 9.09 5.40
N TRP A 17 2.33 8.56 6.60
CA TRP A 17 1.52 9.26 7.60
C TRP A 17 2.19 10.56 8.06
N LYS A 18 3.50 10.52 8.41
CA LYS A 18 4.24 11.72 8.81
C LYS A 18 4.23 12.80 7.73
N ALA A 19 4.47 12.42 6.48
CA ALA A 19 4.45 13.37 5.37
C ALA A 19 3.10 14.09 5.21
N LEU A 20 1.99 13.39 5.48
CA LEU A 20 0.65 13.98 5.47
C LEU A 20 0.45 14.93 6.66
N VAL A 21 0.75 14.46 7.88
CA VAL A 21 0.55 15.26 9.09
C VAL A 21 1.46 16.49 9.14
N GLU A 22 2.70 16.40 8.68
CA GLU A 22 3.62 17.54 8.62
C GLU A 22 3.13 18.62 7.66
N ARG A 23 2.45 18.24 6.58
CA ARG A 23 1.96 19.19 5.57
C ARG A 23 0.63 19.83 5.94
N PHE A 24 -0.30 19.07 6.53
CA PHE A 24 -1.66 19.51 6.84
C PHE A 24 -1.90 19.77 8.33
N GLY A 25 -0.90 19.54 9.17
CA GLY A 25 -0.90 19.80 10.62
C GLY A 25 -1.50 18.69 11.48
N SER A 26 -2.52 17.96 11.00
CA SER A 26 -3.15 16.87 11.77
C SER A 26 -3.73 15.78 10.87
N GLU A 27 -3.86 14.56 11.40
CA GLU A 27 -4.48 13.44 10.68
C GLU A 27 -5.94 13.74 10.31
N THR A 28 -6.71 14.34 11.22
CA THR A 28 -8.09 14.71 10.97
C THR A 28 -8.22 15.75 9.85
N ALA A 29 -7.30 16.73 9.79
CA ALA A 29 -7.28 17.70 8.69
C ALA A 29 -7.00 17.02 7.34
N VAL A 30 -6.09 16.04 7.30
CA VAL A 30 -5.84 15.24 6.09
C VAL A 30 -7.09 14.48 5.67
N LEU A 31 -7.77 13.83 6.61
CA LEU A 31 -8.91 12.97 6.31
C LEU A 31 -10.19 13.74 5.97
N LEU A 32 -10.39 14.95 6.52
CA LEU A 32 -11.65 15.69 6.40
C LEU A 32 -11.56 16.95 5.54
N GLU A 33 -10.45 17.68 5.60
CA GLU A 33 -10.36 19.06 5.09
C GLU A 33 -9.45 19.18 3.85
N ALA A 34 -8.41 18.35 3.75
CA ALA A 34 -7.44 18.44 2.67
C ALA A 34 -8.06 18.13 1.29
N ASP A 35 -7.75 18.93 0.27
CA ASP A 35 -8.25 18.69 -1.08
C ASP A 35 -7.53 17.51 -1.75
N ILE A 36 -8.27 16.62 -2.42
CA ILE A 36 -7.71 15.42 -3.09
C ILE A 36 -6.49 15.71 -4.00
N PRO A 37 -6.49 16.77 -4.85
CA PRO A 37 -5.33 17.11 -5.67
C PRO A 37 -4.09 17.49 -4.87
N GLN A 38 -4.25 17.96 -3.63
CA GLN A 38 -3.12 18.29 -2.78
C GLN A 38 -2.44 17.03 -2.22
N LEU A 39 -3.07 15.84 -2.26
CA LEU A 39 -2.48 14.61 -1.74
C LEU A 39 -1.61 13.84 -2.76
N ASP A 40 -1.39 14.37 -3.97
CA ASP A 40 -0.67 13.67 -5.07
C ASP A 40 0.80 13.33 -4.78
N PHE A 41 1.36 13.84 -3.68
CA PHE A 41 2.73 13.55 -3.23
C PHE A 41 2.88 12.22 -2.46
N VAL A 42 1.77 11.59 -2.06
CA VAL A 42 1.78 10.26 -1.41
C VAL A 42 1.32 9.16 -2.36
N ASP A 43 1.43 7.91 -1.92
CA ASP A 43 1.01 6.76 -2.72
C ASP A 43 -0.46 6.95 -3.19
N PRO A 44 -0.73 6.84 -4.49
CA PRO A 44 -2.07 7.04 -5.04
C PRO A 44 -3.13 6.10 -4.44
N ARG A 45 -2.74 4.94 -3.87
CA ARG A 45 -3.64 4.05 -3.14
C ARG A 45 -4.18 4.69 -1.87
N ILE A 46 -3.36 5.48 -1.17
CA ILE A 46 -3.77 6.22 0.04
C ILE A 46 -4.77 7.30 -0.36
N VAL A 47 -4.47 8.08 -1.40
CA VAL A 47 -5.35 9.13 -1.92
C VAL A 47 -6.73 8.57 -2.30
N ARG A 48 -6.75 7.48 -3.08
CA ARG A 48 -7.99 6.79 -3.46
C ARG A 48 -8.75 6.23 -2.27
N SER A 49 -8.05 5.74 -1.25
CA SER A 49 -8.70 5.26 -0.03
C SER A 49 -9.42 6.39 0.67
N ILE A 50 -8.76 7.55 0.85
CA ILE A 50 -9.35 8.73 1.49
C ILE A 50 -10.56 9.23 0.70
N GLU A 51 -10.44 9.33 -0.61
CA GLU A 51 -11.55 9.70 -1.51
C GLU A 51 -12.74 8.74 -1.36
N ALA A 52 -12.50 7.42 -1.41
CA ALA A 52 -13.54 6.42 -1.23
C ALA A 52 -14.23 6.52 0.14
N PHE A 53 -13.47 6.78 1.21
CA PHE A 53 -14.04 6.98 2.54
C PHE A 53 -14.91 8.24 2.63
N ARG A 54 -14.52 9.33 1.95
CA ARG A 54 -15.30 10.58 1.94
C ARG A 54 -16.60 10.47 1.15
N ASN A 55 -16.59 9.65 0.10
CA ASN A 55 -17.76 9.44 -0.77
C ASN A 55 -18.65 8.26 -0.33
N GLU A 56 -18.35 7.62 0.81
CA GLU A 56 -19.03 6.39 1.27
C GLU A 56 -18.90 5.20 0.29
N ASP A 57 -17.93 5.24 -0.62
CA ASP A 57 -17.66 4.21 -1.64
C ASP A 57 -16.79 3.06 -1.07
N VAL A 58 -17.17 2.54 0.09
CA VAL A 58 -16.45 1.46 0.77
C VAL A 58 -17.39 0.31 1.11
N ILE A 59 -16.90 -0.92 0.95
CA ILE A 59 -17.66 -2.13 1.27
C ILE A 59 -17.37 -2.48 2.74
N LEU A 60 -18.39 -2.36 3.59
CA LEU A 60 -18.30 -2.66 5.01
C LEU A 60 -18.86 -4.05 5.32
N HIS A 61 -18.04 -4.88 5.95
CA HIS A 61 -18.45 -6.17 6.48
C HIS A 61 -18.52 -6.10 8.00
N PRO A 62 -19.71 -6.24 8.61
CA PRO A 62 -19.88 -6.07 10.05
C PRO A 62 -19.19 -7.21 10.82
N GLY A 63 -18.66 -6.85 11.99
CA GLY A 63 -18.09 -7.82 12.94
C GLY A 63 -19.16 -8.58 13.73
N GLY A 64 -18.72 -9.54 14.55
CA GLY A 64 -19.60 -10.34 15.41
C GLY A 64 -18.84 -11.36 16.25
N GLY A 65 -19.38 -11.71 17.43
CA GLY A 65 -18.82 -12.77 18.28
C GLY A 65 -17.41 -12.48 18.82
N GLY A 66 -17.09 -11.21 19.09
CA GLY A 66 -15.76 -10.80 19.56
C GLY A 66 -14.74 -10.48 18.47
N LYS A 67 -15.16 -10.47 17.20
CA LYS A 67 -14.32 -10.07 16.05
C LYS A 67 -14.76 -8.73 15.48
N TYR A 68 -13.80 -7.88 15.17
CA TYR A 68 -14.03 -6.65 14.40
C TYR A 68 -14.47 -6.99 12.97
N GLY A 69 -15.21 -6.07 12.36
CA GLY A 69 -15.52 -6.11 10.94
C GLY A 69 -14.30 -5.80 10.07
N TRP A 70 -14.47 -5.90 8.77
CA TRP A 70 -13.44 -5.50 7.81
C TRP A 70 -14.02 -4.61 6.71
N ILE A 71 -13.14 -3.82 6.10
CA ILE A 71 -13.49 -2.84 5.08
C ILE A 71 -12.72 -3.19 3.82
N GLU A 72 -13.40 -3.15 2.69
CA GLU A 72 -12.82 -3.38 1.38
C GLU A 72 -13.06 -2.16 0.47
N LEU A 73 -12.03 -1.81 -0.31
CA LEU A 73 -12.16 -0.82 -1.38
C LEU A 73 -12.69 -1.54 -2.63
N PRO A 74 -13.68 -0.98 -3.33
CA PRO A 74 -14.26 -1.63 -4.50
C PRO A 74 -13.24 -1.73 -5.64
N ASP A 75 -13.37 -2.77 -6.48
CA ASP A 75 -12.37 -3.17 -7.46
C ASP A 75 -12.03 -2.07 -8.49
N ASN A 76 -12.97 -1.17 -8.78
CA ASN A 76 -12.76 -0.02 -9.67
C ASN A 76 -11.72 0.97 -9.14
N LEU A 77 -11.39 0.95 -7.85
CA LEU A 77 -10.34 1.77 -7.23
C LEU A 77 -9.01 0.99 -7.02
N LYS A 78 -8.99 -0.32 -7.28
CA LYS A 78 -7.78 -1.15 -7.17
C LYS A 78 -6.90 -0.93 -8.40
N THR A 79 -5.90 -0.06 -8.29
CA THR A 79 -4.88 0.05 -9.34
C THR A 79 -4.12 -1.26 -9.48
N ASN A 80 -4.06 -1.76 -10.71
CA ASN A 80 -3.43 -3.00 -11.12
C ASN A 80 -1.97 -3.07 -10.63
N THR A 81 -1.75 -3.67 -9.46
CA THR A 81 -0.43 -4.06 -8.96
C THR A 81 -0.14 -5.49 -9.41
N LYS A 82 -0.21 -5.75 -10.73
CA LYS A 82 0.45 -6.89 -11.37
C LYS A 82 1.54 -6.37 -12.28
N SER A 83 2.66 -5.95 -11.70
CA SER A 83 3.90 -5.67 -12.45
C SER A 83 5.14 -5.83 -11.57
N SER A 84 5.38 -7.08 -11.16
CA SER A 84 6.73 -7.65 -11.07
C SER A 84 6.69 -9.04 -11.69
N SER A 85 6.22 -9.12 -12.94
CA SER A 85 6.61 -10.19 -13.85
C SER A 85 8.05 -9.87 -14.27
N ARG A 86 8.94 -10.84 -14.04
CA ARG A 86 10.26 -10.92 -14.67
C ARG A 86 10.07 -10.63 -16.17
N LYS A 87 10.70 -9.59 -16.69
CA LYS A 87 10.94 -9.50 -18.12
C LYS A 87 12.14 -10.40 -18.43
N ALA A 88 11.88 -11.52 -19.09
CA ALA A 88 12.86 -12.23 -19.87
C ALA A 88 12.61 -11.78 -21.32
N ASP A 89 13.57 -11.05 -21.88
CA ASP A 89 13.70 -10.81 -23.32
C ASP A 89 15.15 -11.13 -23.71
N PRO A 90 15.39 -11.56 -24.95
CA PRO A 90 16.24 -12.69 -25.27
C PRO A 90 17.49 -12.26 -26.07
N ASP A 91 18.68 -12.40 -25.50
CA ASP A 91 19.92 -12.67 -26.24
C ASP A 91 21.07 -12.92 -25.24
N ASP A 92 21.77 -14.02 -25.48
CA ASP A 92 22.86 -14.73 -24.78
C ASP A 92 24.10 -13.83 -24.44
N PRO A 93 25.09 -14.20 -23.57
CA PRO A 93 25.37 -15.54 -23.04
C PRO A 93 25.67 -15.66 -21.53
N THR A 94 25.23 -16.78 -20.95
CA THR A 94 25.91 -17.40 -19.78
C THR A 94 27.36 -17.75 -20.16
N PRO A 95 28.36 -17.62 -19.26
CA PRO A 95 28.42 -18.48 -18.06
C PRO A 95 29.11 -17.85 -16.83
N GLU A 96 28.71 -18.25 -15.62
CA GLU A 96 29.66 -18.69 -14.58
C GLU A 96 28.89 -19.06 -13.30
N GLU A 97 28.88 -20.36 -12.99
CA GLU A 97 28.51 -20.91 -11.68
C GLU A 97 29.44 -20.35 -10.60
N LYS A 98 28.92 -19.48 -9.73
CA LYS A 98 29.52 -19.26 -8.41
C LYS A 98 28.70 -20.00 -7.36
N ASN A 99 29.21 -21.19 -7.06
CA ASN A 99 28.91 -22.01 -5.90
C ASN A 99 28.89 -21.18 -4.60
N GLN A 100 27.71 -20.66 -4.24
CA GLN A 100 27.47 -20.15 -2.90
C GLN A 100 26.96 -21.30 -2.04
N LYS A 101 27.83 -21.82 -1.18
CA LYS A 101 27.44 -22.73 -0.12
C LYS A 101 26.45 -22.03 0.81
N SER A 102 25.32 -22.69 1.06
CA SER A 102 24.24 -22.21 1.93
C SER A 102 24.70 -22.19 3.39
N LEU A 103 24.23 -21.20 4.16
CA LEU A 103 24.51 -20.97 5.58
C LEU A 103 23.98 -22.08 6.52
N PHE A 104 23.36 -23.12 5.96
CA PHE A 104 22.87 -24.30 6.68
C PHE A 104 23.74 -25.55 6.46
N ASP A 105 24.91 -25.41 5.86
CA ASP A 105 25.84 -26.50 5.56
C ASP A 105 27.03 -26.50 6.55
N PHE A 106 26.70 -26.62 7.85
CA PHE A 106 27.65 -26.83 8.96
C PHE A 106 27.45 -28.22 9.57
#